data_AF-A0AA39ZRP1-F1
#
_entry.id   AF-A0AA39ZRP1-F1
#
_cell.length_a   1.000
_cell.length_b   1.000
_cell.length_c   1.000
_cell.angle_alpha   90.00
_cell.angle_beta   90.00
_cell.angle_gamma   90.00
#
_symmetry.space_group_name_H-M   'P 1'
#
loop_
_entity.id
_entity.type
_entity.pdbx_description
1 polymer ?
#
loop_
_entity_poly.entity_id
_entity_poly.type
_entity_poly.pdbx_seq_one_letter_code
_entity_poly.pdbx_strand_id
1 'polypeptide(L)' 'QQETECTRELARTDDCASVINSNACYNQFRFRDAQTLTCIEGKDNADRAQKACKCCSCVGKVLCDFLKQNRYC' A
#
# COMPACT_ATOMS: atom_id res chain seq x y z
N GLN A 1 -0.95 11.14 10.80
CA GLN A 1 0.25 10.28 10.91
C GLN A 1 1.28 10.81 9.94
N GLN A 2 2.56 10.81 10.31
CA GLN A 2 3.67 11.29 9.47
C GLN A 2 4.09 10.11 8.58
N GLU A 3 3.87 10.20 7.27
CA GLU A 3 4.27 9.14 6.33
C GLU A 3 5.79 8.94 6.41
N THR A 4 6.23 7.71 6.67
CA THR A 4 7.65 7.39 6.64
C THR A 4 8.14 7.49 5.21
N GLU A 5 9.16 8.32 4.97
CA GLU A 5 9.82 8.41 3.68
C GLU A 5 10.34 7.03 3.27
N CYS A 6 10.18 6.64 2.01
CA CYS A 6 10.62 5.31 1.60
C CYS A 6 12.13 5.21 1.61
N THR A 7 12.67 4.54 2.63
CA THR A 7 14.08 4.18 2.69
C THR A 7 14.31 2.81 2.04
N ARG A 8 15.55 2.56 1.60
CA ARG A 8 15.96 1.23 1.12
C ARG A 8 15.72 0.12 2.15
N GLU A 9 15.82 0.45 3.45
CA GLU A 9 15.55 -0.47 4.54
C GLU A 9 14.05 -0.74 4.68
N LEU A 10 13.21 0.30 4.62
CA LEU A 10 11.75 0.17 4.67
C LEU A 10 11.23 -0.66 3.50
N ALA A 11 11.70 -0.39 2.28
CA ALA A 11 11.32 -1.12 1.07
C ALA A 11 11.66 -2.62 1.11
N ARG A 12 12.64 -3.03 1.95
CA ARG A 12 13.06 -4.43 2.12
C ARG A 12 12.32 -5.17 3.24
N THR A 13 11.48 -4.48 4.02
CA THR A 13 10.63 -5.15 5.01
C THR A 13 9.58 -6.00 4.30
N ASP A 14 9.20 -7.13 4.91
CA ASP A 14 8.18 -8.02 4.34
C ASP A 14 6.85 -7.31 4.09
N ASP A 15 6.49 -6.36 4.98
CA ASP A 15 5.32 -5.49 4.81
C ASP A 15 5.37 -4.74 3.46
N CYS A 16 6.47 -4.06 3.18
CA CYS A 16 6.60 -3.27 1.96
C CYS A 16 6.90 -4.13 0.73
N ALA A 17 7.62 -5.24 0.88
CA ALA A 17 7.82 -6.20 -0.19
C ALA A 17 6.48 -6.79 -0.66
N SER A 18 5.56 -7.10 0.26
CA SER A 18 4.20 -7.52 -0.07
C SER A 18 3.46 -6.47 -0.87
N VAL A 19 3.46 -5.20 -0.43
CA VAL A 19 2.78 -4.11 -1.15
C VAL A 19 3.44 -3.82 -2.52
N ILE A 20 4.77 -3.84 -2.63
CA ILE A 20 5.53 -3.59 -3.87
C ILE A 20 5.34 -4.73 -4.88
N ASN A 21 5.38 -5.99 -4.44
CA ASN A 21 5.10 -7.12 -5.32
C ASN A 21 3.64 -7.13 -5.78
N SER A 22 2.74 -6.65 -4.92
CA SER A 22 1.34 -6.45 -5.26
C SER A 22 1.12 -5.32 -6.27
N ASN A 23 2.13 -4.49 -6.57
CA ASN A 23 2.05 -3.36 -7.52
C ASN A 23 1.68 -3.79 -8.95
N ALA A 24 2.01 -5.02 -9.34
CA ALA A 24 1.52 -5.61 -10.59
C ALA A 24 0.00 -5.86 -10.57
N CYS A 25 -0.52 -6.39 -9.45
CA CYS A 25 -1.97 -6.58 -9.23
C CYS A 25 -2.69 -5.23 -9.14
N TYR A 26 -2.10 -4.23 -8.48
CA TYR A 26 -2.59 -2.85 -8.45
C TYR A 26 -2.73 -2.23 -9.85
N ASN A 27 -1.76 -2.44 -10.74
CA ASN A 27 -1.82 -1.93 -12.12
C ASN A 27 -2.96 -2.57 -12.94
N GLN A 28 -3.33 -3.82 -12.63
CA GLN A 28 -4.36 -4.58 -13.35
C GLN A 28 -5.78 -4.14 -12.98
N PHE A 29 -6.05 -3.90 -11.69
CA PHE A 29 -7.40 -3.52 -11.23
C PHE A 29 -7.62 -2.00 -11.18
N ARG A 30 -6.53 -1.21 -11.17
CA ARG A 30 -6.51 0.23 -10.88
C ARG A 30 -7.23 0.54 -9.55
N PHE A 31 -7.35 1.82 -9.21
CA PHE A 31 -8.00 2.33 -7.99
C PHE A 31 -9.53 2.17 -7.96
N ARG A 32 -10.06 1.03 -8.43
CA ARG A 32 -11.48 0.70 -8.30
C ARG A 32 -11.73 0.15 -6.89
N ASP A 33 -12.06 1.06 -5.99
CA ASP A 33 -12.62 0.75 -4.66
C ASP A 33 -11.71 -0.13 -3.79
N ALA A 34 -12.29 -0.78 -2.77
CA ALA A 34 -11.58 -1.61 -1.79
C ALA A 34 -10.89 -2.85 -2.39
N GLN A 35 -11.17 -3.22 -3.64
CA GLN A 35 -10.44 -4.31 -4.33
C GLN A 35 -8.94 -4.02 -4.42
N THR A 36 -8.59 -2.74 -4.47
CA THR A 36 -7.22 -2.24 -4.38
C THR A 36 -6.43 -2.85 -3.21
N LEU A 37 -7.06 -3.07 -2.05
CA LEU A 37 -6.38 -3.67 -0.89
C LEU A 37 -6.26 -5.19 -0.97
N THR A 38 -7.15 -5.87 -1.72
CA THR A 38 -7.16 -7.34 -1.79
C THR A 38 -5.93 -7.94 -2.46
N CYS A 39 -5.19 -7.13 -3.23
CA CYS A 39 -3.91 -7.53 -3.79
C CYS A 39 -2.80 -7.66 -2.74
N ILE A 40 -2.91 -6.98 -1.59
CA ILE A 40 -1.89 -7.00 -0.53
C ILE A 40 -2.10 -8.22 0.36
N GLU A 41 -1.01 -8.89 0.73
CA GLU A 41 -1.12 -9.93 1.75
C GLU A 41 -1.48 -9.34 3.11
N GLY A 42 -2.54 -9.87 3.69
CA GLY A 42 -2.97 -9.50 5.02
C GLY A 42 -4.23 -10.23 5.44
N LYS A 43 -4.42 -10.29 6.76
CA LYS A 43 -5.54 -10.98 7.41
C LYS A 43 -6.89 -10.38 7.03
N ASP A 44 -6.96 -9.06 7.01
CA ASP A 44 -8.17 -8.29 6.76
C ASP A 44 -7.84 -6.96 6.09
N ASN A 45 -8.86 -6.19 5.71
CA ASN A 45 -8.65 -4.91 5.05
C ASN A 45 -7.98 -3.86 5.94
N ALA A 46 -8.05 -3.98 7.26
CA ALA A 46 -7.38 -3.04 8.16
C ALA A 46 -5.86 -3.31 8.20
N ASP A 47 -5.45 -4.57 8.29
CA ASP A 47 -4.05 -4.99 8.20
C ASP A 47 -3.43 -4.59 6.85
N ARG A 48 -4.15 -4.85 5.76
CA ARG A 48 -3.74 -4.49 4.40
C ARG A 48 -3.61 -2.97 4.23
N ALA A 49 -4.60 -2.22 4.70
CA ALA A 49 -4.57 -0.75 4.69
C ALA A 49 -3.37 -0.21 5.47
N GLN A 50 -3.07 -0.78 6.64
CA GLN A 50 -1.96 -0.34 7.48
C GLN A 50 -0.59 -0.57 6.82
N LYS A 51 -0.40 -1.75 6.20
CA LYS A 51 0.81 -2.04 5.39
C LYS A 51 0.92 -1.12 4.20
N ALA A 52 -0.19 -0.92 3.47
CA ALA A 52 -0.25 -0.01 2.34
C ALA A 52 0.14 1.41 2.78
N CYS A 53 -0.38 1.87 3.92
CA CYS A 53 -0.12 3.20 4.45
C CYS A 53 1.36 3.43 4.78
N LYS A 54 1.96 2.45 5.45
CA LYS A 54 3.37 2.47 5.85
C LYS A 54 4.31 2.47 4.64
N CYS A 55 3.90 1.83 3.55
CA CYS A 55 4.74 1.56 2.39
C CYS A 55 4.34 2.35 1.14
N CYS A 56 3.30 3.19 1.21
CA CYS A 56 2.77 3.87 0.02
C CYS A 56 3.82 4.78 -0.61
N SER A 57 4.71 5.37 0.22
CA SER A 57 5.83 6.20 -0.21
C SER A 57 6.86 5.41 -1.04
N CYS A 58 6.93 4.09 -0.86
CA CYS A 58 7.83 3.19 -1.61
C CYS A 58 7.28 2.77 -2.97
N VAL A 59 5.96 2.80 -3.11
CA VAL A 59 5.26 2.29 -4.29
C VAL A 59 4.95 3.42 -5.26
N GLY A 60 4.54 4.57 -4.73
CA GLY A 60 4.31 5.78 -5.50
C GLY A 60 3.15 6.62 -4.99
N LYS A 61 3.18 7.90 -5.35
CA LYS A 61 2.24 8.93 -4.89
C LYS A 61 0.77 8.56 -5.11
N VAL A 62 0.44 7.88 -6.22
CA VAL A 62 -0.95 7.55 -6.56
C VAL A 62 -1.57 6.57 -5.55
N LEU A 63 -0.79 5.60 -5.04
CA LEU A 63 -1.26 4.71 -3.97
C LEU A 63 -1.44 5.47 -2.66
N CYS A 64 -0.49 6.33 -2.27
CA CYS A 64 -0.65 7.17 -1.08
C CYS A 64 -1.90 8.06 -1.16
N ASP A 65 -2.13 8.70 -2.31
CA ASP A 65 -3.25 9.61 -2.51
C ASP A 65 -4.59 8.84 -2.43
N PHE A 66 -4.67 7.62 -3.00
CA PHE A 66 -5.84 6.75 -2.85
C PHE A 66 -6.10 6.37 -1.38
N LEU A 67 -5.06 5.96 -0.65
CA LEU A 67 -5.20 5.54 0.74
C LEU A 67 -5.70 6.68 1.63
N LYS A 68 -5.19 7.90 1.40
CA LYS A 68 -5.65 9.13 2.07
C LYS A 68 -7.08 9.50 1.71
N GLN A 69 -7.45 9.45 0.44
CA GLN A 69 -8.81 9.75 -0.02
C GLN A 69 -9.85 8.83 0.64
N ASN A 70 -9.48 7.57 0.85
CA ASN A 70 -10.34 6.57 1.48
C ASN A 70 -10.18 6.49 3.01
N ARG A 71 -9.39 7.38 3.63
CA ARG A 71 -9.13 7.44 5.08
C ARG A 71 -8.57 6.13 5.67
N TYR A 72 -7.82 5.39 4.87
CA TYR A 72 -6.98 4.29 5.34
C TYR A 72 -5.71 4.82 6.03
N CYS A 73 -5.25 5.97 5.53
CA CYS A 73 -4.30 6.91 6.09
C CYS A 73 -5.01 8.28 6.21
#